data_AF-A0AAE4LJL1-F1
#
_entry.id   AF-A0AAE4LJL1-F1
#
_cell.length_a   1.000
_cell.length_b   1.000
_cell.length_c   1.000
_cell.angle_alpha   90.00
_cell.angle_beta   90.00
_cell.angle_gamma   90.00
#
_symmetry.space_group_name_H-M   'P 1'
#
loop_
_entity.id
_entity.type
_entity.pdbx_description
1 polymer ?
#
loop_
_entity_poly.entity_id
_entity_poly.type
_entity_poly.pdbx_seq_one_letter_code
_entity_poly.pdbx_strand_id
1 'polypeptide(L)'
;MKNINVTAASQQVAGNRAEEQEEKMNLRIIKIKPAGNAKMFRTLAKAIAAGATILIVTTRVDVAGCGYVWFGIRKGYTELDGKLLLNAQIWNYLMAFLMGKELPEVTEYEPDREICCQSEWLAEVTAEVEKLTAITSEEYNESEEGIGYLAKKYHFPNGKVVMPAEAMEDITDLLN
;
A
#
# COMPACT_ATOMS: atom_id res chain seq x y z
N MET A 1 -20.13 28.03 6.71
CA MET A 1 -18.68 28.00 6.41
C MET A 1 -18.25 26.54 6.24
N LYS A 2 -18.14 26.03 5.00
CA LYS A 2 -17.78 24.61 4.73
C LYS A 2 -16.91 24.42 3.46
N ASN A 3 -16.17 25.45 3.01
CA ASN A 3 -15.46 25.41 1.71
C ASN A 3 -13.91 25.46 1.81
N ILE A 4 -13.33 25.38 3.01
CA ILE A 4 -11.87 25.49 3.18
C ILE A 4 -11.18 24.11 3.11
N ASN A 5 -11.79 23.05 3.67
CA ASN A 5 -11.17 21.71 3.69
C ASN A 5 -11.20 20.99 2.34
N VAL A 6 -12.23 21.20 1.52
CA VAL A 6 -12.36 20.53 0.21
C VAL A 6 -11.24 21.01 -0.73
N THR A 7 -10.96 22.32 -0.74
CA THR A 7 -9.91 22.91 -1.58
C THR A 7 -8.52 22.43 -1.18
N ALA A 8 -8.22 22.32 0.12
CA ALA A 8 -6.93 21.85 0.62
C ALA A 8 -6.68 20.36 0.31
N ALA A 9 -7.70 19.51 0.47
CA ALA A 9 -7.60 18.09 0.11
C ALA A 9 -7.43 17.90 -1.41
N SER A 10 -8.18 18.64 -2.23
CA SER A 10 -8.03 18.60 -3.70
C SER A 10 -6.67 19.10 -4.18
N GLN A 11 -6.11 20.12 -3.53
CA GLN A 11 -4.76 20.63 -3.82
C GLN A 11 -3.67 19.64 -3.41
N GLN A 12 -3.81 18.95 -2.27
CA GLN A 12 -2.91 17.86 -1.87
C GLN A 12 -2.98 16.69 -2.86
N VAL A 13 -4.18 16.27 -3.28
CA VAL A 13 -4.34 15.18 -4.27
C VAL A 13 -3.72 15.56 -5.61
N ALA A 14 -3.91 16.80 -6.07
CA ALA A 14 -3.31 17.28 -7.32
C ALA A 14 -1.77 17.37 -7.24
N GLY A 15 -1.22 17.83 -6.11
CA GLY A 15 0.23 17.85 -5.85
C GLY A 15 0.83 16.45 -5.82
N ASN A 16 0.21 15.54 -5.08
CA ASN A 16 0.63 14.13 -5.01
C ASN A 16 0.61 13.45 -6.39
N ARG A 17 -0.36 13.78 -7.25
CA ARG A 17 -0.46 13.19 -8.59
C ARG A 17 0.66 13.64 -9.54
N ALA A 18 1.09 14.90 -9.45
CA ALA A 18 2.20 15.42 -10.23
C ALA A 18 3.54 14.83 -9.76
N GLU A 19 3.76 14.75 -8.44
CA GLU A 19 4.95 14.13 -7.84
C GLU A 19 5.02 12.62 -8.15
N GLU A 20 3.89 11.89 -8.09
CA GLU A 20 3.83 10.48 -8.46
C GLU A 20 4.19 10.22 -9.93
N GLN A 21 3.85 11.13 -10.85
CA GLN A 21 4.20 11.00 -12.27
C GLN A 21 5.68 11.28 -12.54
N GLU A 22 6.26 12.30 -11.90
CA GLU A 22 7.68 12.62 -12.04
C GLU A 22 8.56 11.53 -11.39
N GLU A 23 8.15 10.99 -10.24
CA GLU A 23 8.82 9.85 -9.61
C GLU A 23 8.80 8.60 -10.50
N LYS A 24 7.68 8.29 -11.18
CA LYS A 24 7.57 7.12 -12.06
C LYS A 24 8.58 7.13 -13.22
N MET A 25 9.03 8.28 -13.71
CA MET A 25 9.95 8.35 -14.87
C MET A 25 11.43 8.10 -14.52
N ASN A 26 11.84 8.30 -13.26
CA ASN A 26 13.24 8.17 -12.81
C ASN A 26 13.45 7.22 -11.62
N LEU A 27 12.43 6.44 -11.24
CA LEU A 27 12.50 5.53 -10.09
C LEU A 27 13.44 4.35 -10.38
N ARG A 28 14.47 4.19 -9.55
CA ARG A 28 15.29 2.98 -9.53
C ARG A 28 14.67 1.96 -8.59
N ILE A 29 14.05 0.93 -9.18
CA ILE A 29 13.45 -0.18 -8.43
C ILE A 29 14.48 -1.31 -8.24
N ILE A 30 14.75 -1.67 -6.98
CA ILE A 30 15.62 -2.78 -6.61
C ILE A 30 14.77 -3.89 -6.00
N LYS A 31 14.54 -4.95 -6.78
CA LYS A 31 13.82 -6.14 -6.32
C LYS A 31 14.65 -6.91 -5.30
N ILE A 32 14.11 -7.06 -4.09
CA ILE A 32 14.69 -7.88 -3.03
C ILE A 32 14.39 -9.35 -3.37
N LYS A 33 15.42 -10.20 -3.39
CA LYS A 33 15.23 -11.64 -3.56
C LYS A 33 14.41 -12.20 -2.38
N PRO A 34 13.45 -13.12 -2.64
CA PRO A 34 12.71 -13.78 -1.57
C PRO A 34 13.62 -14.40 -0.52
N ALA A 35 13.25 -14.23 0.75
CA ALA A 35 13.92 -14.81 1.91
C ALA A 35 12.90 -15.06 3.03
N GLY A 36 13.33 -15.66 4.14
CA GLY A 36 12.47 -15.83 5.31
C GLY A 36 11.91 -14.51 5.83
N ASN A 37 10.68 -14.53 6.34
CA ASN A 37 9.91 -13.31 6.65
C ASN A 37 10.65 -12.38 7.63
N ALA A 38 11.31 -12.94 8.65
CA ALA A 38 12.13 -12.17 9.59
C ALA A 38 13.28 -11.39 8.91
N LYS A 39 13.89 -11.96 7.86
CA LYS A 39 14.95 -11.26 7.09
C LYS A 39 14.34 -10.16 6.21
N MET A 40 13.16 -10.39 5.64
CA MET A 40 12.43 -9.39 4.87
C MET A 40 12.05 -8.19 5.76
N PHE A 41 11.46 -8.45 6.94
CA PHE A 41 11.14 -7.41 7.92
C PHE A 41 12.37 -6.61 8.35
N ARG A 42 13.47 -7.29 8.72
CA ARG A 42 14.71 -6.60 9.09
C ARG A 42 15.29 -5.74 7.97
N THR A 43 15.08 -6.13 6.71
CA THR A 43 15.51 -5.33 5.55
C THR A 43 14.69 -4.05 5.46
N LEU A 44 13.37 -4.16 5.59
CA LEU A 44 12.46 -3.01 5.64
C LEU A 44 12.81 -2.05 6.80
N ALA A 45 12.94 -2.58 8.02
CA ALA A 45 13.27 -1.78 9.20
C ALA A 45 14.62 -1.06 9.07
N LYS A 46 15.63 -1.73 8.46
CA LYS A 46 16.92 -1.10 8.15
C LYS A 46 16.81 0.01 7.12
N ALA A 47 15.95 -0.15 6.11
CA ALA A 47 15.71 0.90 5.12
C ALA A 47 15.09 2.14 5.77
N ILE A 48 14.10 1.94 6.66
CA ILE A 48 13.49 3.02 7.46
C ILE A 48 14.53 3.70 8.34
N ALA A 49 15.32 2.94 9.09
CA ALA A 49 16.41 3.49 9.92
C ALA A 49 17.48 4.23 9.10
N ALA A 50 17.66 3.86 7.83
CA ALA A 50 18.55 4.55 6.88
C ALA A 50 17.91 5.80 6.24
N GLY A 51 16.69 6.18 6.63
CA GLY A 51 16.00 7.39 6.18
C GLY A 51 15.12 7.18 4.94
N ALA A 52 14.59 5.98 4.72
CA ALA A 52 13.50 5.81 3.78
C ALA A 52 12.20 6.41 4.35
N THR A 53 11.46 7.13 3.51
CA THR A 53 10.37 8.02 3.95
C THR A 53 9.00 7.68 3.36
N ILE A 54 8.95 6.96 2.23
CA ILE A 54 7.70 6.61 1.56
C ILE A 54 7.55 5.10 1.49
N LEU A 55 6.46 4.58 2.05
CA LEU A 55 6.10 3.18 2.02
C LEU A 55 4.83 2.99 1.17
N ILE A 56 4.91 2.09 0.21
CA ILE A 56 3.77 1.65 -0.58
C ILE A 56 3.53 0.19 -0.19
N VAL A 57 2.31 -0.15 0.23
CA VAL A 57 1.94 -1.54 0.55
C VAL A 57 0.75 -1.95 -0.29
N THR A 58 0.89 -3.02 -1.07
CA THR A 58 -0.21 -3.64 -1.82
C THR A 58 -0.65 -4.90 -1.11
N THR A 59 -1.86 -4.92 -0.56
CA THR A 59 -2.40 -6.04 0.22
C THR A 59 -2.81 -7.18 -0.71
N ARG A 60 -2.50 -8.43 -0.35
CA ARG A 60 -2.82 -9.63 -1.14
C ARG A 60 -2.91 -10.85 -0.22
N VAL A 61 -3.49 -11.93 -0.74
CA VAL A 61 -3.48 -13.26 -0.11
C VAL A 61 -2.72 -14.20 -1.03
N ASP A 62 -1.83 -15.03 -0.47
CA ASP A 62 -1.11 -16.03 -1.27
C ASP A 62 -1.81 -17.38 -1.32
N VAL A 63 -1.26 -18.29 -2.13
CA VAL A 63 -1.81 -19.63 -2.37
C VAL A 63 -1.89 -20.51 -1.11
N ALA A 64 -1.18 -20.13 -0.04
CA ALA A 64 -1.21 -20.84 1.24
C ALA A 64 -2.23 -20.25 2.21
N GLY A 65 -3.04 -19.26 1.78
CA GLY A 65 -3.98 -18.56 2.65
C GLY A 65 -3.30 -17.61 3.62
N CYS A 66 -2.08 -17.14 3.31
CA CYS A 66 -1.39 -16.15 4.14
C CYS A 66 -1.60 -14.74 3.58
N GLY A 67 -1.98 -13.82 4.45
CA GLY A 67 -2.06 -12.40 4.13
C GLY A 67 -0.64 -11.86 3.94
N TYR A 68 -0.43 -11.03 2.93
CA TYR A 68 0.87 -10.43 2.68
C TYR A 68 0.73 -9.05 2.07
N VAL A 69 1.82 -8.28 2.15
CA VAL A 69 1.99 -7.06 1.37
C VAL A 69 3.12 -7.23 0.38
N TRP A 70 2.90 -6.74 -0.83
CA TRP A 70 3.99 -6.31 -1.69
C TRP A 70 4.35 -4.89 -1.27
N PHE A 71 5.56 -4.69 -0.74
CA PHE A 71 6.01 -3.39 -0.26
C PHE A 71 7.03 -2.77 -1.20
N GLY A 72 6.90 -1.46 -1.42
CA GLY A 72 7.94 -0.59 -1.97
C GLY A 72 8.32 0.44 -0.91
N ILE A 73 9.56 0.41 -0.42
CA ILE A 73 10.08 1.39 0.56
C ILE A 73 11.12 2.29 -0.12
N ARG A 74 10.88 3.60 -0.11
CA ARG A 74 11.66 4.57 -0.90
C ARG A 74 12.52 5.50 -0.04
N LYS A 75 13.71 5.78 -0.54
CA LYS A 75 14.56 6.90 -0.11
C LYS A 75 14.91 7.72 -1.34
N GLY A 76 14.26 8.88 -1.50
CA GLY A 76 14.29 9.62 -2.76
C GLY A 76 13.84 8.72 -3.92
N TYR A 77 14.57 8.75 -5.03
CA TYR A 77 14.24 7.98 -6.25
C TYR A 77 14.70 6.52 -6.25
N THR A 78 15.02 5.93 -5.10
CA THR A 78 15.34 4.50 -5.00
C THR A 78 14.27 3.77 -4.19
N GLU A 79 13.67 2.75 -4.78
CA GLU A 79 12.70 1.87 -4.12
C GLU A 79 13.31 0.48 -3.88
N LEU A 80 13.19 -0.02 -2.66
CA LEU A 80 13.37 -1.44 -2.40
C LEU A 80 12.01 -2.12 -2.46
N ASP A 81 11.90 -3.08 -3.37
CA ASP A 81 10.65 -3.78 -3.69
C ASP A 81 10.69 -5.22 -3.19
N GLY A 82 9.71 -5.63 -2.39
CA GLY A 82 9.71 -6.95 -1.75
C GLY A 82 8.36 -7.45 -1.28
N LYS A 83 8.32 -8.73 -0.91
CA LYS A 83 7.15 -9.38 -0.30
C LYS A 83 7.37 -9.53 1.21
N LEU A 84 6.36 -9.20 2.01
CA LEU A 84 6.35 -9.40 3.46
C LEU A 84 5.03 -10.04 3.86
N LEU A 85 5.08 -11.20 4.50
CA LEU A 85 3.89 -11.85 5.04
C LEU A 85 3.43 -11.12 6.30
N LEU A 86 2.12 -11.03 6.48
CA LEU A 86 1.50 -10.28 7.55
C LEU A 86 1.18 -11.17 8.76
N ASN A 87 1.36 -10.56 9.91
CA ASN A 87 0.66 -10.83 11.14
C ASN A 87 0.27 -9.50 11.77
N ALA A 88 -0.45 -9.53 12.89
CA ALA A 88 -0.86 -8.31 13.60
C ALA A 88 0.30 -7.35 13.95
N GLN A 89 1.47 -7.86 14.38
CA GLN A 89 2.61 -7.00 14.74
C GLN A 89 3.21 -6.29 13.53
N ILE A 90 3.43 -7.04 12.45
CA ILE A 90 3.96 -6.50 11.20
C ILE A 90 2.97 -5.49 10.62
N TRP A 91 1.68 -5.80 10.60
CA TRP A 91 0.66 -4.87 10.10
C TRP A 91 0.63 -3.56 10.89
N ASN A 92 0.62 -3.65 12.23
CA ASN A 92 0.68 -2.48 13.11
C ASN A 92 1.94 -1.64 12.89
N TYR A 93 3.09 -2.28 12.62
CA TYR A 93 4.32 -1.59 12.29
C TYR A 93 4.21 -0.79 10.98
N LEU A 94 3.66 -1.41 9.93
CA LEU A 94 3.46 -0.75 8.64
C LEU A 94 2.49 0.43 8.77
N MET A 95 1.39 0.26 9.50
CA MET A 95 0.42 1.34 9.74
C MET A 95 1.04 2.48 10.55
N ALA A 96 1.81 2.17 11.60
CA ALA A 96 2.52 3.19 12.38
C ALA A 96 3.47 4.01 11.49
N PHE A 97 4.25 3.35 10.62
CA PHE A 97 5.13 4.04 9.69
C PHE A 97 4.34 4.95 8.74
N LEU A 98 3.30 4.43 8.07
CA LEU A 98 2.47 5.19 7.15
C LEU A 98 1.87 6.44 7.80
N MET A 99 1.38 6.29 9.03
CA MET A 99 0.78 7.38 9.82
C MET A 99 1.81 8.36 10.41
N GLY A 100 3.12 8.11 10.29
CA GLY A 100 4.16 8.93 10.91
C GLY A 100 4.21 8.83 12.43
N LYS A 101 3.84 7.68 12.99
CA LYS A 101 3.84 7.41 14.44
C LYS A 101 5.11 6.67 14.87
N GLU A 102 5.31 6.60 16.19
CA GLU A 102 6.34 5.75 16.78
C GLU A 102 6.14 4.28 16.35
N LEU A 103 7.24 3.63 15.97
CA LEU A 103 7.20 2.29 15.42
C LEU A 103 7.16 1.25 16.55
N PRO A 104 6.15 0.37 16.59
CA PRO A 104 6.08 -0.67 17.62
C PRO A 104 7.21 -1.70 17.45
N GLU A 105 7.50 -2.44 18.52
CA GLU A 105 8.41 -3.58 18.43
C GLU A 105 7.76 -4.74 17.66
N VAL A 106 8.56 -5.45 16.86
CA VAL A 106 8.13 -6.67 16.16
C VAL A 106 9.06 -7.81 16.51
N THR A 107 8.52 -8.79 17.23
CA THR A 107 9.20 -10.01 17.70
C THR A 107 8.65 -11.28 17.05
N GLU A 108 7.42 -11.23 16.51
CA GLU A 108 6.79 -12.32 15.76
C GLU A 108 6.87 -12.07 14.25
N TYR A 109 7.34 -13.07 13.50
CA TYR A 109 7.55 -12.98 12.06
C TYR A 109 6.81 -14.06 11.27
N GLU A 110 6.17 -15.02 11.93
CA GLU A 110 5.34 -16.01 11.26
C GLU A 110 4.04 -15.35 10.78
N PRO A 111 3.52 -15.76 9.60
CA PRO A 111 2.27 -15.25 9.09
C PRO A 111 1.06 -15.81 9.85
N ASP A 112 -0.02 -15.03 9.87
CA ASP A 112 -1.33 -15.57 10.19
C ASP A 112 -1.77 -16.53 9.07
N ARG A 113 -2.17 -17.76 9.42
CA ARG A 113 -2.46 -18.84 8.45
C ARG A 113 -3.96 -19.10 8.21
N GLU A 114 -4.85 -18.43 8.94
CA GLU A 114 -6.30 -18.72 8.94
C GLU A 114 -7.10 -17.76 8.03
N ILE A 115 -6.62 -17.49 6.80
CA ILE A 115 -7.48 -16.80 5.82
C ILE A 115 -8.29 -17.86 5.06
N CYS A 116 -9.52 -18.09 5.52
CA CYS A 116 -10.46 -18.99 4.85
C CYS A 116 -11.03 -18.39 3.56
N CYS A 117 -11.13 -17.06 3.47
CA CYS A 117 -11.75 -16.35 2.36
C CYS A 117 -10.99 -15.06 2.04
N GLN A 118 -10.41 -14.98 0.84
CA GLN A 118 -9.64 -13.80 0.41
C GLN A 118 -10.48 -12.52 0.42
N SER A 119 -11.74 -12.58 -0.05
CA SER A 119 -12.60 -11.40 -0.12
C SER A 119 -12.99 -10.88 1.26
N GLU A 120 -13.25 -11.77 2.22
CA GLU A 120 -13.56 -11.38 3.60
C GLU A 120 -12.35 -10.70 4.25
N TRP A 121 -11.16 -11.31 4.12
CA TRP A 121 -9.94 -10.72 4.65
C TRP A 121 -9.61 -9.36 4.02
N LEU A 122 -9.76 -9.22 2.69
CA LEU A 122 -9.57 -7.92 2.02
C LEU A 122 -10.60 -6.89 2.46
N ALA A 123 -11.85 -7.28 2.71
CA ALA A 123 -12.89 -6.39 3.23
C ALA A 123 -12.56 -5.92 4.66
N GLU A 124 -12.06 -6.79 5.52
CA GLU A 124 -11.62 -6.44 6.88
C GLU A 124 -10.45 -5.44 6.85
N VAL A 125 -9.42 -5.72 6.03
CA VAL A 125 -8.28 -4.81 5.84
C VAL A 125 -8.75 -3.46 5.31
N THR A 126 -9.68 -3.46 4.35
CA THR A 126 -10.27 -2.22 3.80
C THR A 126 -10.96 -1.41 4.89
N ALA A 127 -11.83 -2.06 5.67
CA ALA A 127 -12.57 -1.40 6.74
C ALA A 127 -11.65 -0.90 7.86
N GLU A 128 -10.51 -1.54 8.09
CA GLU A 128 -9.49 -1.03 9.01
C GLU A 128 -8.82 0.23 8.45
N VAL A 129 -8.35 0.20 7.21
CA VAL A 129 -7.66 1.32 6.56
C VAL A 129 -8.57 2.54 6.42
N GLU A 130 -9.86 2.35 6.11
CA GLU A 130 -10.87 3.41 6.01
C GLU A 130 -11.11 4.15 7.33
N LYS A 131 -10.85 3.51 8.48
CA LYS A 131 -10.90 4.19 9.78
C LYS A 131 -9.71 5.12 9.99
N LEU A 132 -8.60 4.90 9.27
CA LEU A 132 -7.34 5.59 9.48
C LEU A 132 -7.13 6.77 8.52
N THR A 133 -7.73 6.73 7.32
CA THR A 133 -7.65 7.82 6.35
C THR A 133 -8.91 7.91 5.49
N ALA A 134 -9.33 9.15 5.23
CA ALA A 134 -10.40 9.46 4.27
C ALA A 134 -9.85 9.90 2.91
N ILE A 135 -8.52 9.99 2.75
CA ILE A 135 -7.89 10.46 1.52
C ILE A 135 -7.68 9.25 0.61
N THR A 136 -8.42 9.20 -0.49
CA THR A 136 -8.38 8.08 -1.43
C THR A 136 -8.18 8.54 -2.86
N SER A 137 -7.72 7.64 -3.71
CA SER A 137 -7.71 7.81 -5.16
C SER A 137 -7.91 6.47 -5.85
N GLU A 138 -8.47 6.48 -7.04
CA GLU A 138 -8.64 5.28 -7.86
C GLU A 138 -7.81 5.42 -9.14
N GLU A 139 -7.24 4.31 -9.61
CA GLU A 139 -6.48 4.23 -10.86
C GLU A 139 -7.07 3.11 -11.71
N TYR A 140 -7.65 3.48 -12.86
CA TYR A 140 -8.09 2.54 -13.88
C TYR A 140 -6.93 2.25 -14.84
N ASN A 141 -6.73 0.98 -15.15
CA ASN A 141 -5.84 0.53 -16.21
C ASN A 141 -6.55 -0.52 -17.05
N GLU A 142 -6.36 -0.47 -18.35
CA GLU A 142 -6.85 -1.47 -19.28
C GLU A 142 -5.68 -2.31 -19.80
N SER A 143 -5.86 -3.63 -19.78
CA SER A 143 -4.89 -4.56 -20.38
C SER A 143 -4.96 -4.51 -21.91
N GLU A 144 -3.93 -5.05 -22.59
CA GLU A 144 -3.95 -5.20 -24.06
C GLU A 144 -5.13 -6.06 -24.56
N GLU A 145 -5.68 -6.92 -23.71
CA GLU A 145 -6.85 -7.77 -23.99
C GLU A 145 -8.19 -7.02 -23.78
N GLY A 146 -8.16 -5.74 -23.43
CA GLY A 146 -9.35 -4.92 -23.20
C GLY A 146 -10.02 -5.12 -21.85
N ILE A 147 -9.41 -5.91 -20.94
CA ILE A 147 -9.94 -6.08 -19.58
C ILE A 147 -9.50 -4.89 -18.73
N GLY A 148 -10.49 -4.16 -18.21
CA GLY A 148 -10.31 -3.04 -17.29
C GLY A 148 -10.08 -3.48 -15.85
N TYR A 149 -9.22 -2.76 -15.14
CA TYR A 149 -8.93 -2.99 -13.73
C TYR A 149 -8.92 -1.67 -12.97
N LEU A 150 -9.69 -1.60 -11.88
CA LEU A 150 -9.72 -0.44 -10.98
C LEU A 150 -8.97 -0.77 -9.69
N ALA A 151 -7.92 -0.01 -9.38
CA ALA A 151 -7.23 -0.10 -8.10
C ALA A 151 -7.58 1.09 -7.20
N LYS A 152 -8.05 0.81 -5.98
CA LYS A 152 -8.27 1.81 -4.93
C LYS A 152 -7.02 1.99 -4.07
N LYS A 153 -6.67 3.24 -3.79
CA LYS A 153 -5.51 3.63 -2.97
C LYS A 153 -5.96 4.49 -1.80
N TYR A 154 -5.38 4.24 -0.63
CA TYR A 154 -5.57 4.99 0.60
C TYR A 154 -4.26 5.70 0.95
N HIS A 155 -4.33 7.03 1.07
CA HIS A 155 -3.14 7.87 1.23
C HIS A 155 -2.90 8.22 2.70
N PHE A 156 -1.62 8.19 3.07
CA PHE A 156 -1.10 8.50 4.39
C PHE A 156 0.09 9.47 4.27
N PRO A 157 0.50 10.15 5.35
CA PRO A 157 1.64 11.07 5.32
C PRO A 157 2.93 10.45 4.76
N ASN A 158 3.21 9.18 5.08
CA ASN A 158 4.43 8.48 4.67
C ASN A 158 4.19 7.42 3.60
N GLY A 159 3.16 7.60 2.75
CA GLY A 159 2.91 6.74 1.59
C GLY A 159 1.47 6.28 1.48
N LYS A 160 1.24 5.02 1.09
CA LYS A 160 -0.10 4.54 0.74
C LYS A 160 -0.30 3.04 0.88
N VAL A 161 -1.56 2.67 1.13
CA VAL A 161 -2.07 1.31 0.97
C VAL A 161 -2.78 1.20 -0.37
N VAL A 162 -2.47 0.16 -1.15
CA VAL A 162 -3.09 -0.15 -2.43
C VAL A 162 -3.85 -1.45 -2.28
N MET A 163 -5.15 -1.42 -2.58
CA MET A 163 -5.96 -2.64 -2.63
C MET A 163 -5.71 -3.38 -3.95
N PRO A 164 -5.88 -4.72 -3.99
CA PRO A 164 -5.91 -5.46 -5.25
C PRO A 164 -6.86 -4.80 -6.24
N ALA A 165 -6.43 -4.69 -7.49
CA ALA A 165 -7.29 -4.17 -8.53
C ALA A 165 -8.45 -5.15 -8.79
N GLU A 166 -9.65 -4.60 -8.91
CA GLU A 166 -10.85 -5.36 -9.25
C GLU A 166 -11.11 -5.25 -10.74
N ALA A 167 -11.48 -6.37 -11.36
CA ALA A 167 -11.85 -6.38 -12.77
C ALA A 167 -13.13 -5.57 -12.96
N MET A 168 -13.18 -4.78 -14.03
CA MET A 168 -14.29 -3.92 -14.38
C MET A 168 -14.64 -4.10 -15.85
N GLU A 169 -15.92 -4.32 -16.13
CA GLU A 169 -16.41 -4.51 -17.50
C GLU A 169 -16.58 -3.18 -18.24
N ASP A 170 -17.11 -2.15 -17.57
CA ASP A 170 -17.31 -0.83 -18.16
C ASP A 170 -16.97 0.28 -17.12
N ILE A 171 -15.97 1.10 -17.42
CA ILE A 171 -15.57 2.22 -16.54
C ILE A 171 -16.65 3.30 -16.45
N THR A 172 -17.56 3.38 -17.42
CA THR A 172 -18.63 4.38 -17.43
C THR A 172 -19.66 4.15 -16.32
N ASP A 173 -19.72 2.95 -15.74
CA ASP A 173 -20.52 2.64 -14.55
C ASP A 173 -20.14 3.50 -13.33
N LEU A 174 -18.92 4.05 -13.31
CA LEU A 174 -18.43 4.94 -12.25
C LEU A 174 -18.90 6.40 -12.39
N LEU A 175 -19.51 6.78 -13.52
CA LEU A 175 -19.93 8.16 -13.81
C LEU A 175 -21.37 8.47 -13.36
N ASN A 176 -22.04 7.50 -12.73
CA ASN A 176 -23.43 7.59 -12.28
C ASN A 176 -23.67 8.63 -11.16
#